data_AF-E2AIE6-F1
#
_entry.id   AF-E2AIE6-F1
#
_cell.length_a   1.000
_cell.length_b   1.000
_cell.length_c   1.000
_cell.angle_alpha   90.00
_cell.angle_beta   90.00
_cell.angle_gamma   90.00
#
_symmetry.space_group_name_H-M   'P 1'
#
loop_
_entity.id
_entity.type
_entity.pdbx_description
1 polymer ?
#
loop_
_entity_poly.entity_id
_entity_poly.type
_entity_poly.pdbx_seq_one_letter_code
_entity_poly.pdbx_strand_id
1 'polypeptide(L)'
;SFTVTHDIKCTMIDGKVCNVLTDQKSSASCNICGAKPNQMNDLNLVMSLKENKENYKFVLKQNKKKKIQRELKLHLSISVDFVRQGYGTTNDGNTARRFFEEPEKVAKILQIDANLIRKFGTILQILSCGLEIDLDKFEKYAIETAKLFIQHYSWYNMPPTIHKVLIHGRKI
;
A
#
# COMPACT_ATOMS: atom_id res chain seq x y z
N SER A 1 13.65 3.63 -34.28
CA SER A 1 14.15 3.76 -32.90
C SER A 1 12.99 4.08 -31.99
N PHE A 2 12.76 3.29 -30.94
CA PHE A 2 11.66 3.51 -30.00
C PHE A 2 12.24 4.09 -28.72
N THR A 3 11.66 5.20 -28.24
CA THR A 3 12.07 5.86 -27.01
C THR A 3 11.12 5.42 -25.91
N VAL A 4 11.62 4.65 -24.93
CA VAL A 4 10.82 4.25 -23.76
C VAL A 4 11.02 5.26 -22.65
N THR A 5 9.99 6.07 -22.40
CA THR A 5 9.93 6.97 -21.25
C THR A 5 9.43 6.21 -20.02
N HIS A 6 10.21 6.21 -18.94
CA HIS A 6 9.84 5.57 -17.68
C HIS A 6 9.36 6.63 -16.69
N ASP A 7 8.13 6.48 -16.19
CA ASP A 7 7.58 7.29 -15.08
C ASP A 7 7.57 6.43 -13.80
N ILE A 8 8.60 6.60 -12.97
CA ILE A 8 8.73 5.87 -11.71
C ILE A 8 7.94 6.60 -10.63
N LYS A 9 6.69 6.17 -10.42
CA LYS A 9 5.88 6.64 -9.29
C LYS A 9 6.29 5.90 -8.03
N CYS A 10 7.08 6.53 -7.18
CA CYS A 10 7.43 5.96 -5.89
C CYS A 10 6.18 5.93 -4.98
N THR A 11 5.46 4.79 -4.95
CA THR A 11 4.17 4.59 -4.25
C THR A 11 4.29 3.94 -2.87
N MET A 12 5.51 3.62 -2.42
CA MET A 12 5.81 3.14 -1.06
C MET A 12 7.00 3.92 -0.50
N ILE A 13 6.76 4.90 0.37
CA ILE A 13 7.80 5.76 0.96
C ILE A 13 7.56 5.79 2.46
N ASP A 14 8.59 5.63 3.29
CA ASP A 14 8.53 5.91 4.73
C ASP A 14 9.13 7.30 5.05
N GLY A 15 9.00 7.77 6.29
CA GLY A 15 9.43 9.11 6.67
C GLY A 15 10.92 9.40 6.42
N LYS A 16 11.81 8.40 6.53
CA LYS A 16 13.24 8.59 6.28
C LYS A 16 13.54 8.61 4.78
N VAL A 17 12.90 7.73 4.02
CA VAL A 17 13.02 7.73 2.55
C VAL A 17 12.45 9.02 1.97
N CYS A 18 11.37 9.58 2.56
CA CYS A 18 10.84 10.89 2.19
C CYS A 18 11.90 11.99 2.33
N ASN A 19 12.69 11.99 3.40
CA ASN A 19 13.74 12.98 3.61
C ASN A 19 14.84 12.86 2.54
N VAL A 20 15.24 11.63 2.19
CA VAL A 20 16.22 11.39 1.11
C VAL A 20 15.67 11.85 -0.24
N LEU A 21 14.42 11.51 -0.57
CA LEU A 21 13.77 11.89 -1.83
C LEU A 21 13.50 13.39 -1.97
N THR A 22 13.48 14.11 -0.85
CA THR A 22 13.27 15.57 -0.81
C THR A 22 14.59 16.33 -0.60
N ASP A 23 15.73 15.66 -0.77
CA ASP A 23 17.10 16.19 -0.55
C ASP A 23 17.28 16.87 0.82
N GLN A 24 16.58 16.35 1.84
CA GLN A 24 16.65 16.87 3.19
C GLN A 24 17.74 16.19 4.01
N LYS A 25 18.73 16.98 4.43
CA LYS A 25 19.81 16.55 5.32
C LYS A 25 19.37 16.25 6.75
N SER A 26 18.19 16.73 7.17
CA SER A 26 17.68 16.58 8.54
C SER A 26 16.17 16.44 8.54
N SER A 27 15.67 15.49 9.35
CA SER A 27 14.24 15.33 9.64
C SER A 27 13.62 16.48 10.45
N ALA A 28 14.45 17.38 10.98
CA ALA A 28 14.00 18.52 11.76
C ALA A 28 13.71 19.77 10.89
N SER A 29 14.08 19.75 9.60
CA SER A 29 13.78 20.86 8.68
C SER A 29 12.46 20.61 7.95
N CYS A 30 11.80 21.66 7.48
CA CYS A 30 10.55 21.53 6.72
C CYS A 30 10.84 20.96 5.33
N ASN A 31 10.20 19.85 4.97
CA ASN A 31 10.40 19.18 3.68
C ASN A 31 9.68 19.84 2.51
N ILE A 32 8.96 20.95 2.71
CA ILE A 32 8.30 21.69 1.62
C ILE A 32 9.09 22.95 1.28
N CYS A 33 9.41 23.78 2.28
CA CYS A 33 10.07 25.07 2.09
C CYS A 33 11.53 25.12 2.58
N GLY A 34 12.03 24.06 3.22
CA GLY A 34 13.42 23.99 3.71
C GLY A 34 13.70 24.73 5.01
N ALA A 35 12.69 25.36 5.65
CA ALA A 35 12.87 26.08 6.91
C ALA A 35 13.49 25.18 8.00
N LYS A 36 14.54 25.68 8.64
CA LYS A 36 15.20 25.02 9.79
C LYS A 36 14.39 25.26 11.08
N PRO A 37 14.57 24.45 12.15
CA PRO A 37 13.84 24.62 13.41
C PRO A 37 13.86 26.04 13.98
N ASN A 38 15.00 26.73 13.88
CA ASN A 38 15.16 28.10 14.36
C ASN A 38 14.49 29.16 13.47
N GLN A 39 14.00 28.80 12.27
CA GLN A 39 13.33 29.69 11.32
C GLN A 39 11.81 29.50 11.30
N MET A 40 11.30 28.37 11.80
CA MET A 40 9.89 27.98 11.65
C MET A 40 8.89 28.93 12.33
N ASN A 41 9.32 29.66 13.36
CA ASN A 41 8.46 30.60 14.09
C ASN A 41 8.49 32.03 13.49
N ASP A 42 9.33 32.29 12.49
CA ASP A 42 9.33 33.54 11.75
C ASP A 42 8.40 33.41 10.53
N LEU A 43 7.16 33.86 10.70
CA LEU A 43 6.12 33.76 9.68
C LEU A 43 6.47 34.55 8.41
N ASN A 44 7.11 35.72 8.54
CA ASN A 44 7.50 36.53 7.39
C ASN A 44 8.56 35.82 6.56
N LEU A 45 9.56 35.25 7.23
CA LEU A 45 10.58 34.43 6.57
C LEU A 45 9.96 33.22 5.90
N VAL A 46 9.18 32.40 6.62
CA VAL A 46 8.61 31.15 6.11
C VAL A 46 7.72 31.37 4.88
N MET A 47 6.88 32.41 4.89
CA MET A 47 6.01 32.76 3.76
C MET A 47 6.79 33.24 2.53
N SER A 48 8.02 33.75 2.72
CA SER A 48 8.89 34.17 1.61
C SER A 48 9.71 33.03 0.99
N LEU A 49 9.81 31.88 1.67
CA LEU A 49 10.60 30.75 1.19
C LEU A 49 9.96 30.08 -0.02
N LYS A 50 10.78 29.69 -1.00
CA LYS A 50 10.32 28.96 -2.18
C LYS A 50 9.93 27.53 -1.80
N GLU A 51 8.68 27.18 -2.07
CA GLU A 51 8.17 25.83 -1.85
C GLU A 51 8.55 24.87 -2.98
N ASN A 52 8.90 23.64 -2.61
CA ASN A 52 8.99 22.52 -3.54
C ASN A 52 7.64 21.80 -3.60
N LYS A 53 6.85 22.10 -4.64
CA LYS A 53 5.49 21.59 -4.80
C LYS A 53 5.41 20.07 -5.00
N GLU A 54 6.46 19.42 -5.51
CA GLU A 54 6.49 17.95 -5.60
C GLU A 54 6.41 17.31 -4.21
N ASN A 55 6.91 18.00 -3.18
CA ASN A 55 6.99 17.45 -1.84
C ASN A 55 5.62 17.34 -1.15
N TYR A 56 4.60 18.09 -1.61
CA TYR A 56 3.22 17.91 -1.13
C TYR A 56 2.70 16.50 -1.37
N LYS A 57 3.02 15.90 -2.52
CA LYS A 57 2.58 14.54 -2.86
C LYS A 57 3.12 13.52 -1.87
N PHE A 58 4.37 13.68 -1.45
CA PHE A 58 4.97 12.80 -0.44
C PHE A 58 4.31 12.96 0.93
N VAL A 59 4.08 14.21 1.37
CA VAL A 59 3.40 14.49 2.64
C VAL A 59 1.98 13.92 2.66
N LEU A 60 1.20 14.15 1.62
CA LEU A 60 -0.17 13.63 1.50
C LEU A 60 -0.21 12.10 1.57
N LYS A 61 0.73 11.44 0.91
CA LYS A 61 0.86 9.99 0.90
C LYS A 61 1.25 9.43 2.28
N GLN A 62 2.19 10.07 2.99
CA GLN A 62 2.52 9.71 4.37
C GLN A 62 1.31 9.83 5.29
N ASN A 63 0.56 10.92 5.17
CA ASN A 63 -0.63 11.15 5.99
C ASN A 63 -1.72 10.12 5.67
N LYS A 64 -1.93 9.77 4.39
CA LYS A 64 -2.88 8.72 3.99
C LYS A 64 -2.47 7.36 4.57
N LYS A 65 -1.19 6.99 4.49
CA LYS A 65 -0.67 5.75 5.09
C LYS A 65 -0.91 5.71 6.60
N LYS A 66 -0.55 6.77 7.33
CA LYS A 66 -0.77 6.85 8.79
C LYS A 66 -2.25 6.76 9.16
N LYS A 67 -3.12 7.42 8.39
CA LYS A 67 -4.58 7.34 8.59
C LYS A 67 -5.05 5.90 8.43
N ILE A 68 -4.70 5.23 7.33
CA ILE A 68 -5.06 3.82 7.09
C ILE A 68 -4.56 2.92 8.23
N GLN A 69 -3.29 3.04 8.63
CA GLN A 69 -2.72 2.24 9.72
C GLN A 69 -3.47 2.46 11.04
N ARG A 70 -3.83 3.70 11.35
CA ARG A 70 -4.62 4.05 12.55
C ARG A 70 -6.01 3.42 12.49
N GLU A 71 -6.71 3.55 11.39
CA GLU A 71 -8.07 3.03 11.22
C GLU A 71 -8.09 1.49 11.29
N LEU A 72 -7.13 0.81 10.65
CA LEU A 72 -6.99 -0.65 10.75
C LEU A 72 -6.71 -1.09 12.19
N LYS A 73 -5.87 -0.35 12.93
CA LYS A 73 -5.62 -0.63 14.34
C LYS A 73 -6.85 -0.38 15.21
N LEU A 74 -7.62 0.68 14.95
CA LEU A 74 -8.81 1.02 15.72
C LEU A 74 -9.94 0.02 15.51
N HIS A 75 -10.21 -0.35 14.25
CA HIS A 75 -11.39 -1.13 13.89
C HIS A 75 -11.16 -2.64 13.81
N LEU A 76 -9.92 -3.08 13.59
CA LEU A 76 -9.57 -4.49 13.41
C LEU A 76 -8.47 -4.95 14.37
N SER A 77 -7.96 -4.07 15.25
CA SER A 77 -6.88 -4.36 16.20
C SER A 77 -5.64 -5.00 15.55
N ILE A 78 -5.35 -4.63 14.30
CA ILE A 78 -4.15 -5.06 13.56
C ILE A 78 -3.16 -3.92 13.39
N SER A 79 -1.87 -4.25 13.38
CA SER A 79 -0.81 -3.31 13.00
C SER A 79 -0.22 -3.77 11.69
N VAL A 80 -0.25 -2.93 10.66
CA VAL A 80 0.26 -3.27 9.32
C VAL A 80 1.45 -2.39 8.96
N ASP A 81 2.39 -2.95 8.21
CA ASP A 81 3.54 -2.24 7.65
C ASP A 81 4.44 -1.58 8.70
N PHE A 82 4.68 -2.30 9.81
CA PHE A 82 5.69 -1.97 10.82
C PHE A 82 6.79 -3.03 10.81
N VAL A 83 8.06 -2.60 10.84
CA VAL A 83 9.21 -3.48 11.04
C VAL A 83 9.39 -3.70 12.55
N ARG A 84 9.48 -4.97 12.97
CA ARG A 84 9.83 -5.36 14.33
C ARG A 84 11.26 -5.90 14.33
N GLN A 85 12.14 -5.24 15.07
CA GLN A 85 13.55 -5.63 15.16
C GLN A 85 13.66 -7.07 15.69
N GLY A 86 14.28 -7.97 14.91
CA GLY A 86 14.43 -9.39 15.24
C GLY A 86 13.25 -10.30 14.91
N TYR A 87 12.08 -9.76 14.53
CA TYR A 87 10.84 -10.54 14.32
C TYR A 87 10.19 -10.33 12.94
N GLY A 88 10.87 -9.64 12.02
CA GLY A 88 10.37 -9.38 10.67
C GLY A 88 9.40 -8.20 10.61
N THR A 89 8.30 -8.34 9.87
CA THR A 89 7.29 -7.28 9.71
C THR A 89 5.98 -7.67 10.36
N THR A 90 5.14 -6.71 10.72
CA THR A 90 3.81 -6.98 11.26
C THR A 90 2.82 -7.52 10.22
N ASN A 91 3.22 -7.65 8.95
CA ASN A 91 2.40 -8.28 7.93
C ASN A 91 2.58 -9.81 7.97
N ASP A 92 2.30 -10.39 9.14
CA ASP A 92 2.37 -11.83 9.38
C ASP A 92 1.03 -12.54 9.06
N GLY A 93 1.02 -13.87 9.15
CA GLY A 93 -0.16 -14.67 8.86
C GLY A 93 -1.37 -14.35 9.75
N ASN A 94 -1.13 -13.93 11.00
CA ASN A 94 -2.21 -13.54 11.90
C ASN A 94 -2.85 -12.21 11.47
N THR A 95 -2.03 -11.25 11.06
CA THR A 95 -2.48 -9.96 10.54
C THR A 95 -3.23 -10.14 9.22
N ALA A 96 -2.72 -10.97 8.31
CA ALA A 96 -3.41 -11.32 7.06
C ALA A 96 -4.78 -11.97 7.34
N ARG A 97 -4.87 -12.93 8.27
CA ARG A 97 -6.13 -13.59 8.63
C ARG A 97 -7.19 -12.59 9.07
N ARG A 98 -6.86 -11.72 10.03
CA ARG A 98 -7.79 -10.69 10.52
C ARG A 98 -8.16 -9.66 9.46
N PHE A 99 -7.23 -9.34 8.56
CA PHE A 99 -7.50 -8.44 7.44
C PHE A 99 -8.58 -9.01 6.49
N PHE A 100 -8.53 -10.30 6.17
CA PHE A 100 -9.50 -10.91 5.27
C PHE A 100 -10.80 -11.38 5.95
N GLU A 101 -10.86 -11.39 7.29
CA GLU A 101 -12.04 -11.80 8.07
C GLU A 101 -13.19 -10.78 7.99
N GLU A 102 -12.88 -9.48 7.89
CA GLU A 102 -13.87 -8.40 7.85
C GLU A 102 -13.75 -7.53 6.58
N PRO A 103 -14.07 -8.10 5.39
CA PRO A 103 -13.84 -7.44 4.10
C PRO A 103 -14.56 -6.10 3.95
N GLU A 104 -15.75 -5.94 4.53
CA GLU A 104 -16.52 -4.69 4.46
C GLU A 104 -15.86 -3.55 5.25
N LYS A 105 -15.32 -3.84 6.44
CA LYS A 105 -14.59 -2.85 7.24
C LYS A 105 -13.29 -2.44 6.52
N VAL A 106 -12.55 -3.43 5.99
CA VAL A 106 -11.32 -3.16 5.24
C VAL A 106 -11.61 -2.35 3.98
N ALA A 107 -12.65 -2.70 3.21
CA ALA A 107 -13.10 -1.97 2.04
C ALA A 107 -13.35 -0.50 2.35
N LYS A 108 -14.09 -0.24 3.43
CA LYS A 108 -14.38 1.12 3.90
C LYS A 108 -13.12 1.88 4.30
N ILE A 109 -12.16 1.25 4.97
CA ILE A 109 -10.93 1.90 5.43
C ILE A 109 -10.00 2.21 4.25
N LEU A 110 -9.81 1.23 3.35
CA LEU A 110 -8.91 1.34 2.21
C LEU A 110 -9.51 2.04 0.99
N GLN A 111 -10.83 2.22 0.97
CA GLN A 111 -11.60 2.73 -0.17
C GLN A 111 -11.39 1.84 -1.40
N ILE A 112 -11.55 0.53 -1.20
CA ILE A 112 -11.46 -0.50 -2.25
C ILE A 112 -12.71 -1.37 -2.24
N ASP A 113 -12.92 -2.13 -3.31
CA ASP A 113 -14.07 -3.00 -3.49
C ASP A 113 -14.04 -4.18 -2.50
N ALA A 114 -15.11 -4.32 -1.72
CA ALA A 114 -15.24 -5.38 -0.71
C ALA A 114 -15.30 -6.76 -1.34
N ASN A 115 -15.89 -6.88 -2.54
CA ASN A 115 -15.97 -8.15 -3.25
C ASN A 115 -14.58 -8.63 -3.69
N LEU A 116 -13.71 -7.73 -4.15
CA LEU A 116 -12.32 -8.06 -4.47
C LEU A 116 -11.54 -8.53 -3.23
N ILE A 117 -11.69 -7.86 -2.07
CA ILE A 117 -11.07 -8.31 -0.82
C ILE A 117 -11.53 -9.73 -0.46
N ARG A 118 -12.85 -9.96 -0.51
CA ARG A 118 -13.45 -11.27 -0.22
C ARG A 118 -12.89 -12.36 -1.14
N LYS A 119 -12.82 -12.09 -2.45
CA LYS A 119 -12.27 -13.01 -3.44
C LYS A 119 -10.81 -13.38 -3.14
N PHE A 120 -9.98 -12.39 -2.77
CA PHE A 120 -8.61 -12.67 -2.34
C PHE A 120 -8.55 -13.48 -1.04
N GLY A 121 -9.43 -13.20 -0.08
CA GLY A 121 -9.55 -13.99 1.15
C GLY A 121 -9.87 -15.46 0.86
N THR A 122 -10.86 -15.72 0.01
CA THR A 122 -11.23 -17.09 -0.42
C THR A 122 -10.08 -17.80 -1.12
N ILE A 123 -9.37 -17.14 -2.03
CA ILE A 123 -8.21 -17.72 -2.72
C ILE A 123 -7.12 -18.10 -1.71
N LEU A 124 -6.80 -17.23 -0.76
CA LEU A 124 -5.80 -17.53 0.27
C LEU A 124 -6.21 -18.69 1.18
N GLN A 125 -7.49 -18.79 1.52
CA GLN A 125 -8.04 -19.92 2.29
C GLN A 125 -7.92 -21.23 1.51
N ILE A 126 -8.25 -21.24 0.22
CA ILE A 126 -8.12 -22.41 -0.64
C ILE A 126 -6.64 -22.85 -0.72
N LEU A 127 -5.71 -21.92 -0.94
CA LEU A 127 -4.29 -22.25 -1.01
C LEU A 127 -3.71 -22.76 0.32
N SER A 128 -4.38 -22.46 1.44
CA SER A 128 -3.92 -22.83 2.79
C SER A 128 -4.71 -23.98 3.42
N CYS A 129 -5.71 -24.55 2.74
CA CYS A 129 -6.64 -25.50 3.36
C CYS A 129 -6.05 -26.91 3.54
N GLY A 130 -5.01 -27.26 2.77
CA GLY A 130 -4.39 -28.60 2.80
C GLY A 130 -5.28 -29.72 2.26
N LEU A 131 -6.40 -29.39 1.61
CA LEU A 131 -7.32 -30.33 1.00
C LEU A 131 -7.12 -30.39 -0.52
N GLU A 132 -7.66 -31.44 -1.15
CA GLU A 132 -7.74 -31.48 -2.61
C GLU A 132 -8.62 -30.34 -3.14
N ILE A 133 -8.12 -29.66 -4.17
CA ILE A 133 -8.77 -28.50 -4.78
C ILE A 133 -9.32 -28.90 -6.14
N ASP A 134 -10.58 -28.55 -6.40
CA ASP A 134 -11.14 -28.59 -7.76
C ASP A 134 -10.48 -27.51 -8.62
N LEU A 135 -9.54 -27.94 -9.46
CA LEU A 135 -8.71 -27.05 -10.27
C LEU A 135 -9.51 -26.26 -11.31
N ASP A 136 -10.60 -26.81 -11.84
CA ASP A 136 -11.44 -26.13 -12.83
C ASP A 136 -12.25 -25.00 -12.17
N LYS A 137 -12.82 -25.26 -10.99
CA LYS A 137 -13.51 -24.23 -10.21
C LYS A 137 -12.53 -23.16 -9.72
N PHE A 138 -11.34 -23.56 -9.26
CA PHE A 138 -10.31 -22.63 -8.83
C PHE A 138 -9.87 -21.69 -9.96
N GLU A 139 -9.55 -22.24 -11.14
CA GLU A 139 -9.13 -21.46 -12.30
C GLU A 139 -10.21 -20.46 -12.72
N LYS A 140 -11.47 -20.91 -12.81
CA LYS A 140 -12.59 -20.02 -13.14
C LYS A 140 -12.69 -18.87 -12.13
N TYR A 141 -12.64 -19.18 -10.83
CA TYR A 141 -12.72 -18.18 -9.76
C TYR A 141 -11.53 -17.19 -9.80
N ALA A 142 -10.33 -17.69 -10.08
CA ALA A 142 -9.11 -16.90 -10.19
C ALA A 142 -9.15 -15.94 -11.39
N ILE A 143 -9.59 -16.41 -12.56
CA ILE A 143 -9.73 -15.58 -13.77
C ILE A 143 -10.83 -14.52 -13.60
N GLU A 144 -11.97 -14.86 -13.00
CA GLU A 144 -13.00 -13.88 -12.66
C GLU A 144 -12.47 -12.80 -11.71
N THR A 145 -11.65 -13.19 -10.73
CA THR A 145 -11.00 -12.25 -9.79
C THR A 145 -9.99 -11.35 -10.51
N ALA A 146 -9.21 -11.88 -11.46
CA ALA A 146 -8.30 -11.10 -12.27
C ALA A 146 -9.03 -10.06 -13.13
N LYS A 147 -10.15 -10.45 -13.75
CA LYS A 147 -11.01 -9.53 -14.53
C LYS A 147 -11.57 -8.41 -13.65
N LEU A 148 -12.07 -8.74 -12.46
CA LEU A 148 -12.56 -7.76 -11.49
C LEU A 148 -11.46 -6.77 -11.08
N PHE A 149 -10.24 -7.27 -10.80
CA PHE A 149 -9.09 -6.42 -10.47
C PHE A 149 -8.79 -5.42 -11.59
N ILE A 150 -8.70 -5.90 -12.84
CA ILE A 150 -8.38 -5.05 -14.00
C ILE A 150 -9.50 -4.01 -14.22
N GLN A 151 -10.76 -4.41 -14.07
CA GLN A 151 -11.90 -3.52 -14.27
C GLN A 151 -11.92 -2.36 -13.25
N HIS A 152 -11.65 -2.64 -11.97
CA HIS A 152 -11.70 -1.61 -10.92
C HIS A 152 -10.38 -0.84 -10.75
N TYR A 153 -9.24 -1.45 -11.10
CA TYR A 153 -7.91 -0.95 -10.77
C TYR A 153 -6.93 -0.97 -11.95
N SER A 154 -7.41 -0.72 -13.18
CA SER A 154 -6.59 -0.68 -14.40
C SER A 154 -5.39 0.29 -14.34
N TRP A 155 -5.45 1.30 -13.47
CA TRP A 155 -4.36 2.25 -13.21
C TRP A 155 -3.20 1.66 -12.38
N TYR A 156 -3.38 0.47 -11.78
CA TYR A 156 -2.37 -0.20 -10.96
C TYR A 156 -1.98 -1.54 -11.57
N ASN A 157 -0.70 -1.69 -11.92
CA ASN A 157 -0.19 -2.94 -12.46
C ASN A 157 -0.32 -4.07 -11.42
N MET A 158 -0.90 -5.19 -11.84
CA MET A 158 -1.07 -6.36 -10.99
C MET A 158 0.30 -6.84 -10.48
N PRO A 159 0.49 -6.99 -9.15
CA PRO A 159 1.74 -7.48 -8.59
C PRO A 159 2.11 -8.88 -9.12
N PRO A 160 3.39 -9.21 -9.35
CA PRO A 160 3.81 -10.51 -9.88
C PRO A 160 3.32 -11.71 -9.06
N THR A 161 3.26 -11.59 -7.73
CA THR A 161 2.74 -12.66 -6.86
C THR A 161 1.25 -12.90 -7.07
N ILE A 162 0.46 -11.83 -7.18
CA ILE A 162 -0.97 -11.90 -7.50
C ILE A 162 -1.16 -12.49 -8.90
N HIS A 163 -0.38 -12.04 -9.89
CA HIS A 163 -0.44 -12.57 -11.25
C HIS A 163 -0.15 -14.07 -11.29
N LYS A 164 0.92 -14.54 -10.62
CA LYS A 164 1.24 -15.97 -10.50
C LYS A 164 0.08 -16.77 -9.93
N VAL A 165 -0.54 -16.31 -8.85
CA VAL A 165 -1.68 -17.00 -8.24
C VAL A 165 -2.90 -17.01 -9.17
N LEU A 166 -3.26 -15.86 -9.75
CA LEU A 166 -4.51 -15.74 -10.50
C LEU A 166 -4.45 -16.35 -11.91
N ILE A 167 -3.29 -16.29 -12.57
CA ILE A 167 -3.13 -16.70 -13.98
C ILE A 167 -2.43 -18.06 -14.10
N HIS A 168 -1.54 -18.38 -13.15
CA HIS A 168 -0.74 -19.61 -13.19
C HIS A 168 -1.05 -20.58 -12.04
N GLY A 169 -1.88 -20.20 -11.07
CA GLY A 169 -2.11 -20.99 -9.85
C GLY A 169 -2.67 -22.39 -10.09
N ARG A 170 -3.40 -22.63 -11.19
CA ARG A 170 -3.84 -23.98 -11.57
C ARG A 170 -2.68 -24.94 -11.85
N LYS A 171 -1.57 -24.41 -12.38
CA LYS A 171 -0.43 -25.20 -12.88
C LYS A 171 0.61 -25.50 -11.80
N ILE A 172 0.46 -24.89 -10.63
CA ILE A 172 1.39 -24.98 -9.49
C ILE A 172 0.73 -25.85 -8.44
#